data_AF-A0A836UMP1-F1
#
_entry.id   AF-A0A836UMP1-F1
#
_cell.length_a   1.000
_cell.length_b   1.000
_cell.length_c   1.000
_cell.angle_alpha   90.00
_cell.angle_beta   90.00
_cell.angle_gamma   90.00
#
_symmetry.space_group_name_H-M   'P 1'
#
loop_
_entity.id
_entity.type
_entity.pdbx_description
1 polymer ?
#
loop_
_entity_poly.entity_id
_entity_poly.type
_entity_poly.pdbx_seq_one_letter_code
_entity_poly.pdbx_strand_id
1 'polypeptide(L)' 'MITTRGNKKDIVAASKAGVDNYATKPVTPDELQDQIAKACKKID' A
#
# COMPACT_ATOMS: atom_id res chain seq x y z
N MET A 1 1.82 -3.77 -0.74
CA MET A 1 2.27 -4.54 0.45
C MET A 1 1.26 -4.40 1.56
N ILE A 2 0.84 -5.48 2.22
CA ILE A 2 -0.15 -5.44 3.33
C ILE A 2 0.53 -5.92 4.61
N THR A 3 0.56 -5.09 5.66
CA THR A 3 1.22 -5.41 6.94
C THR A 3 0.25 -5.30 8.13
N THR A 4 0.50 -6.04 9.21
CA THR A 4 -0.28 -5.98 10.47
C THR A 4 0.27 -4.99 11.49
N ARG A 5 1.52 -4.52 11.31
CA ARG A 5 2.12 -3.46 12.13
C ARG A 5 2.44 -2.28 11.21
N GLY A 6 1.87 -1.12 11.51
CA GLY A 6 2.21 0.17 10.89
C GLY A 6 3.59 0.66 11.32
N ASN A 7 4.61 -0.17 11.12
CA ASN A 7 5.97 0.12 11.50
C ASN A 7 6.62 0.98 10.42
N LYS A 8 6.97 2.22 10.78
CA LYS A 8 7.53 3.23 9.87
C LYS A 8 8.76 2.73 9.09
N LYS A 9 9.54 1.81 9.67
CA LYS A 9 10.71 1.21 8.99
C LYS A 9 10.30 0.37 7.79
N ASP A 10 9.19 -0.35 7.88
CA ASP A 10 8.69 -1.20 6.81
C ASP A 10 8.05 -0.37 5.69
N ILE A 11 7.44 0.78 6.04
CA ILE A 11 6.94 1.76 5.05
C ILE A 11 8.09 2.30 4.21
N VAL A 12 9.17 2.73 4.85
CA VAL A 12 10.34 3.29 4.16
C VAL A 12 11.05 2.23 3.31
N ALA A 13 11.17 1.00 3.81
CA ALA A 13 11.73 -0.11 3.05
C ALA A 13 10.88 -0.44 1.81
N ALA A 14 9.56 -0.51 1.95
CA ALA A 14 8.63 -0.76 0.84
C ALA A 14 8.65 0.36 -0.21
N SER A 15 8.71 1.61 0.24
CA SER A 15 8.83 2.76 -0.66
C SER A 15 10.13 2.72 -1.47
N LYS A 16 11.26 2.38 -0.83
CA LYS A 16 12.55 2.22 -1.52
C LYS A 16 12.57 1.03 -2.48
N ALA A 17 11.80 -0.02 -2.20
CA ALA A 17 11.66 -1.20 -3.06
C ALA A 17 10.77 -0.94 -4.29
N GLY A 18 10.23 0.27 -4.47
CA GLY A 18 9.38 0.62 -5.60
C GLY A 18 7.95 0.10 -5.49
N VAL A 19 7.49 -0.22 -4.27
CA VAL A 19 6.11 -0.69 -4.07
C VAL A 19 5.15 0.47 -4.25
N ASP A 20 4.18 0.31 -5.15
CA ASP A 20 3.19 1.35 -5.49
C ASP A 20 2.28 1.74 -4.33
N ASN A 21 2.03 0.80 -3.41
CA ASN A 21 1.15 1.05 -2.27
C ASN A 21 1.48 0.23 -1.01
N TYR A 22 1.34 0.89 0.14
CA TYR A 22 1.53 0.32 1.48
C TYR A 22 0.23 0.40 2.28
N ALA A 23 -0.35 -0.75 2.61
CA ALA A 23 -1.58 -0.85 3.38
C ALA A 23 -1.33 -1.51 4.74
N THR A 24 -1.91 -0.95 5.80
CA THR A 24 -1.87 -1.50 7.17
C THR A 24 -3.22 -2.09 7.55
N LYS A 25 -3.24 -3.29 8.13
CA LYS A 25 -4.46 -3.85 8.72
C LYS A 25 -4.82 -3.11 10.03
N PRO A 26 -6.11 -2.99 10.38
CA PRO A 26 -7.28 -3.43 9.61
C PRO A 26 -7.52 -2.48 8.43
N VAL A 27 -7.82 -3.07 7.26
CA VAL A 27 -8.20 -2.34 6.05
C VAL A 27 -9.51 -2.90 5.57
N THR A 28 -10.43 -2.03 5.16
CA THR A 28 -11.71 -2.45 4.57
C THR A 28 -11.53 -2.85 3.10
N PRO A 29 -12.40 -3.71 2.55
CA PRO A 29 -12.35 -4.07 1.14
C PRO A 29 -12.41 -2.86 0.20
N ASP A 30 -13.22 -1.85 0.55
CA ASP A 30 -13.38 -0.62 -0.24
C ASP A 30 -12.08 0.20 -0.27
N GLU A 31 -11.42 0.39 0.88
CA GLU A 31 -10.13 1.08 0.97
C GLU A 31 -9.02 0.36 0.19
N LEU A 32 -9.10 -0.97 0.08
CA LEU A 32 -8.16 -1.76 -0.71
C LEU A 32 -8.44 -1.59 -2.21
N GLN A 33 -9.71 -1.61 -2.63
CA GLN A 33 -10.11 -1.38 -4.02
C GLN A 33 -9.68 0.00 -4.50
N ASP A 34 -9.88 1.05 -3.71
CA ASP A 34 -9.44 2.41 -4.01
C ASP A 34 -7.93 2.51 -4.17
N GLN A 35 -7.18 1.79 -3.32
CA GLN A 35 -5.73 1.74 -3.39
C GLN A 35 -5.23 1.03 -4.65
N ILE A 36 -5.91 -0.03 -5.09
CA ILE A 36 -5.59 -0.74 -6.34
C ILE A 36 -5.93 0.14 -7.54
N ALA A 37 -7.10 0.80 -7.54
CA ALA A 37 -7.50 1.71 -8.62
C ALA A 37 -6.51 2.87 -8.82
N LYS A 38 -5.98 3.43 -7.72
CA LYS A 38 -4.93 4.46 -7.75
C LYS A 38 -3.61 3.93 -8.30
N ALA A 39 -3.24 2.68 -7.99
CA ALA A 39 -2.02 2.07 -8.53
C ALA A 39 -2.14 1.82 -10.04
N CYS A 40 -3.27 1.28 -10.51
CA CYS A 40 -3.50 1.05 -11.95
C CYS A 40 -3.51 2.35 -12.77
N LYS A 41 -4.02 3.46 -12.21
CA LYS A 41 -4.04 4.78 -12.89
C LYS A 41 -2.67 5.42 -13.10
N LYS A 42 -1.62 4.97 -12.43
CA LYS A 42 -0.26 5.52 -12.59
C LYS A 42 0.51 4.91 -13.77
N ILE A 43 -0.06 3.93 -14.47
CA ILE A 43 0.59 3.20 -15.57
C ILE A 43 0.28 3.81 -16.96
N ASP A 44 -0.49 4.90 -17.03
CA ASP A 44 -0.71 5.69 -18.27
C ASP A 44 0.36 6.78 -18.49
#